data_AF-A0A5J4QPZ3-F1
#
_entry.id   AF-A0A5J4QPZ3-F1
#
_cell.length_a   1.000
_cell.length_b   1.000
_cell.length_c   1.000
_cell.angle_alpha   90.00
_cell.angle_beta   90.00
_cell.angle_gamma   90.00
#
_symmetry.space_group_name_H-M   'P 1'
#
loop_
_entity.id
_entity.type
_entity.pdbx_description
1 polymer ?
#
loop_
_entity_poly.entity_id
_entity_poly.type
_entity_poly.pdbx_seq_one_letter_code
_entity_poly.pdbx_strand_id
1 'polypeptide(L)'
;MKKLSLLILVCVTILLTCLSCSHDPKSKDLTYEFTIQGVATLERGESIDVDLHFSNTDILEKRNIGNRIARAIYENQSRFNSLNPLIKKQIANRLHWKSYDITIRGYVRENLTGTTINI
;
A
#
# COMPACT_ATOMS: atom_id res chain seq x y z
N MET A 1 23.04 5.81 -60.55
CA MET A 1 22.61 7.15 -60.07
C MET A 1 21.42 6.97 -59.14
N LYS A 2 21.49 7.57 -57.93
CA LYS A 2 20.40 8.06 -57.05
C LYS A 2 19.32 7.02 -56.63
N LYS A 3 19.35 6.45 -55.43
CA LYS A 3 18.84 6.99 -54.14
C LYS A 3 17.48 7.70 -54.27
N LEU A 4 16.43 7.05 -53.78
CA LEU A 4 15.18 7.59 -53.17
C LEU A 4 14.29 6.37 -52.84
N SER A 5 13.56 6.21 -51.74
CA SER A 5 13.47 7.00 -50.53
C SER A 5 13.02 6.07 -49.39
N LEU A 6 13.59 6.32 -48.23
CA LEU A 6 13.15 5.90 -46.90
C LEU A 6 11.69 6.39 -46.66
N LEU A 7 10.79 5.52 -46.21
CA LEU A 7 9.68 5.83 -45.28
C LEU A 7 8.95 4.49 -44.98
N ILE A 8 9.30 3.78 -43.90
CA ILE A 8 8.70 3.95 -42.57
C ILE A 8 7.16 3.92 -42.66
N LEU A 9 6.59 2.73 -42.46
CA LEU A 9 5.28 2.53 -41.85
C LEU A 9 5.14 1.05 -41.47
N VAL A 10 5.99 0.48 -40.60
CA VAL A 10 5.75 0.42 -39.15
C VAL A 10 4.27 0.67 -38.77
N CYS A 11 3.36 -0.12 -39.34
CA CYS A 11 1.93 -0.07 -38.97
C CYS A 11 1.35 -1.43 -38.58
N VAL A 12 2.14 -2.51 -38.60
CA VAL A 12 1.61 -3.87 -38.37
C VAL A 12 2.15 -4.54 -37.11
N THR A 13 3.10 -3.93 -36.39
CA THR A 13 3.74 -4.55 -35.21
C THR A 13 3.43 -3.88 -33.87
N ILE A 14 2.64 -2.80 -33.83
CA ILE A 14 2.40 -2.04 -32.58
C ILE A 14 0.99 -2.26 -31.97
N LEU A 15 0.08 -2.96 -32.67
CA LEU A 15 -1.32 -3.04 -32.24
C LEU A 15 -1.73 -4.31 -31.49
N LEU A 16 -0.82 -5.24 -31.17
CA LEU A 16 -1.21 -6.49 -30.49
C LEU A 16 -0.30 -6.92 -29.32
N THR A 17 0.35 -5.98 -28.62
CA THR A 17 1.03 -6.27 -27.34
C THR A 17 0.42 -5.57 -26.12
N CYS A 18 -0.69 -4.83 -26.28
CA CYS A 18 -1.43 -4.28 -25.15
C CYS A 18 -2.46 -5.25 -24.52
N LEU A 19 -2.31 -6.57 -24.75
CA LEU A 19 -3.01 -7.60 -23.97
C LEU A 19 -2.21 -8.07 -22.76
N SER A 20 -1.28 -7.25 -22.27
CA SER A 20 -0.96 -7.29 -20.85
C SER A 20 -2.03 -6.47 -20.14
N CYS A 21 -3.24 -7.04 -20.03
CA CYS A 21 -4.07 -6.77 -18.87
C CYS A 21 -3.14 -7.02 -17.69
N SER A 22 -2.62 -5.94 -17.11
CA SER A 22 -2.08 -5.95 -15.77
C SER A 22 -3.18 -6.55 -14.92
N HIS A 23 -3.10 -7.86 -14.70
CA HIS A 23 -3.79 -8.52 -13.62
C HIS A 23 -3.19 -7.87 -12.38
N ASP A 24 -3.71 -6.70 -12.03
CA ASP A 24 -3.71 -6.27 -10.64
C ASP A 24 -4.42 -7.43 -9.95
N PRO A 25 -3.72 -8.30 -9.19
CA PRO A 25 -4.35 -9.44 -8.56
C PRO A 25 -5.51 -8.86 -7.77
N LYS A 26 -6.74 -9.30 -8.10
CA LYS A 26 -8.01 -8.75 -7.57
C LYS A 26 -7.76 -8.27 -6.15
N SER A 27 -7.64 -6.95 -6.03
CA SER A 27 -7.43 -6.24 -4.79
C SER A 27 -8.31 -6.89 -3.73
N LYS A 28 -7.72 -7.63 -2.79
CA LYS A 28 -8.49 -8.36 -1.77
C LYS A 28 -9.42 -7.36 -1.10
N ASP A 29 -10.69 -7.72 -1.00
CA ASP A 29 -11.68 -6.90 -0.32
C ASP A 29 -11.49 -7.08 1.18
N LEU A 30 -11.00 -6.03 1.83
CA LEU A 30 -10.63 -6.03 3.24
C LEU A 30 -11.54 -5.05 3.99
N THR A 31 -11.97 -5.42 5.20
CA THR A 31 -12.49 -4.48 6.19
C THR A 31 -11.41 -4.29 7.26
N TYR A 32 -11.13 -3.06 7.66
CA TYR A 32 -10.13 -2.81 8.70
C TYR A 32 -10.53 -1.63 9.59
N GLU A 33 -10.01 -1.71 10.80
CA GLU A 33 -10.02 -0.63 11.77
C GLU A 33 -8.76 -0.78 12.61
N PHE A 34 -7.86 0.19 12.52
CA PHE A 34 -6.65 0.19 13.36
C PHE A 34 -6.17 1.60 13.67
N THR A 35 -5.49 1.70 14.79
CA THR A 35 -4.92 2.94 15.30
C THR A 35 -3.40 2.80 15.40
N ILE A 36 -2.69 3.87 15.06
CA ILE A 36 -1.25 4.03 15.23
C ILE A 36 -1.02 5.11 16.27
N GLN A 37 -0.37 4.75 17.37
CA GLN A 37 -0.14 5.64 18.51
C GLN A 37 1.33 5.65 18.94
N GLY A 38 1.84 6.79 19.39
CA GLY A 38 3.18 6.91 19.94
C GLY A 38 3.82 8.25 19.62
N VAL A 39 5.13 8.25 19.37
CA VAL A 39 5.89 9.46 19.05
C VAL A 39 6.68 9.25 17.77
N ALA A 40 6.69 10.25 16.89
CA ALA A 40 7.50 10.24 15.68
C ALA A 40 8.33 11.52 15.56
N THR A 41 9.54 11.40 15.04
CA THR A 41 10.39 12.53 14.68
C THR A 41 10.36 12.70 13.17
N LEU A 42 9.96 13.89 12.71
CA LEU A 42 9.94 14.27 11.31
C LEU A 42 11.37 14.44 10.76
N GLU A 43 11.51 14.48 9.43
CA GLU A 43 12.82 14.70 8.78
C GLU A 43 13.52 15.99 9.25
N ARG A 44 12.75 17.03 9.61
CA ARG A 44 13.24 18.33 10.11
C ARG A 44 13.66 18.30 11.58
N GLY A 45 13.53 17.18 12.28
CA GLY A 45 13.93 16.99 13.68
C GLY A 45 12.85 17.31 14.72
N GLU A 46 11.70 17.85 14.29
CA GLU A 46 10.53 18.06 15.15
C GLU A 46 9.93 16.71 15.57
N SER A 47 9.60 16.57 16.85
CA SER A 47 8.89 15.41 17.36
C SER A 47 7.41 15.72 17.54
N ILE A 48 6.56 14.79 17.12
CA ILE A 48 5.11 14.89 17.20
C ILE A 48 4.56 13.67 17.92
N ASP A 49 3.51 13.90 18.71
CA ASP A 49 2.65 12.83 19.17
C ASP A 49 1.82 12.33 18.00
N VAL A 50 1.78 11.01 17.84
CA VAL A 50 1.06 10.32 16.77
C VAL A 50 -0.17 9.68 17.41
N ASP A 51 -1.35 10.03 16.89
CA ASP A 51 -2.60 9.33 17.14
C ASP A 51 -3.42 9.32 15.85
N LEU A 52 -3.18 8.30 15.02
CA LEU A 52 -3.80 8.16 13.69
C LEU A 52 -4.74 6.98 13.69
N HIS A 53 -6.01 7.25 13.38
CA HIS A 53 -7.03 6.22 13.21
C HIS A 53 -7.33 6.00 11.73
N PHE A 54 -7.37 4.73 11.32
CA PHE A 54 -7.72 4.34 9.96
C PHE A 54 -8.85 3.32 9.98
N SER A 55 -9.91 3.61 9.22
CA SER A 55 -10.97 2.66 8.93
C SER A 55 -11.40 2.79 7.47
N ASN A 56 -11.95 1.73 6.90
CA ASN A 56 -12.65 1.80 5.62
C ASN A 56 -14.14 1.46 5.75
N THR A 57 -14.65 1.49 6.97
CA THR A 57 -16.08 1.48 7.27
C THR A 57 -16.73 2.82 6.91
N ASP A 58 -15.96 3.90 6.87
CA ASP A 58 -16.38 5.20 6.34
C ASP A 58 -16.13 5.33 4.82
N ILE A 59 -17.22 5.58 4.09
CA ILE A 59 -17.33 5.47 2.62
C ILE A 59 -16.48 6.48 1.84
N LEU A 60 -15.92 7.50 2.49
CA LEU A 60 -15.28 8.64 1.81
C LEU A 60 -13.81 8.45 1.43
N GLU A 61 -13.11 7.41 1.90
CA GLU A 61 -11.65 7.33 1.78
C GLU A 61 -11.14 6.15 0.93
N LYS A 62 -11.59 6.11 -0.34
CA LYS A 62 -11.27 4.99 -1.26
C LYS A 62 -9.82 4.88 -1.74
N ARG A 63 -8.89 5.75 -1.30
CA ARG A 63 -7.44 5.63 -1.58
C ARG A 63 -6.56 6.15 -0.44
N ASN A 64 -6.98 5.98 0.82
CA ASN A 64 -6.15 6.43 1.93
C ASN A 64 -4.99 5.46 2.22
N ILE A 65 -3.93 5.98 2.83
CA ILE A 65 -2.76 5.27 3.34
C ILE A 65 -3.15 4.02 4.15
N GLY A 66 -4.30 4.06 4.84
CA GLY A 66 -4.92 2.95 5.58
C GLY A 66 -5.13 1.68 4.73
N ASN A 67 -5.67 1.79 3.51
CA ASN A 67 -5.91 0.64 2.62
C ASN A 67 -4.62 -0.10 2.29
N ARG A 68 -3.56 0.66 2.04
CA ARG A 68 -2.25 0.10 1.69
C ARG A 68 -1.55 -0.51 2.90
N ILE A 69 -1.79 0.03 4.10
CA ILE A 69 -1.27 -0.54 5.36
C ILE A 69 -2.02 -1.84 5.69
N ALA A 70 -3.35 -1.83 5.61
CA ALA A 70 -4.21 -3.01 5.81
C ALA A 70 -3.80 -4.18 4.91
N ARG A 71 -3.54 -3.90 3.62
CA ARG A 71 -3.06 -4.92 2.67
C ARG A 71 -1.72 -5.51 3.08
N ALA A 72 -0.77 -4.66 3.47
CA ALA A 72 0.55 -5.12 3.90
C ALA A 72 0.45 -6.02 5.14
N ILE A 73 -0.45 -5.71 6.08
CA ILE A 73 -0.73 -6.56 7.23
C ILE A 73 -1.32 -7.90 6.79
N TYR A 74 -2.34 -7.87 5.91
CA TYR A 74 -3.06 -9.06 5.46
C TYR A 74 -2.17 -10.04 4.68
N GLU A 75 -1.42 -9.56 3.70
CA GLU A 75 -0.52 -10.38 2.89
C GLU A 75 0.60 -11.05 3.71
N ASN A 76 0.86 -10.51 4.91
CA ASN A 76 1.93 -10.94 5.80
C ASN A 76 1.42 -11.60 7.09
N GLN A 77 0.15 -12.03 7.13
CA GLN A 77 -0.54 -12.53 8.33
C GLN A 77 0.23 -13.61 9.13
N SER A 78 0.78 -14.62 8.45
CA SER A 78 1.47 -15.75 9.08
C SER A 78 2.81 -15.37 9.71
N ARG A 79 3.30 -14.17 9.38
CA ARG A 79 4.58 -13.62 9.80
C ARG A 79 4.42 -12.26 10.46
N PHE A 80 3.20 -11.89 10.85
CA PHE A 80 2.92 -10.55 11.35
C PHE A 80 3.84 -10.16 12.52
N ASN A 81 4.02 -11.06 13.49
CA ASN A 81 4.92 -10.83 14.63
C ASN A 81 6.38 -10.58 14.22
N SER A 82 6.88 -11.24 13.17
CA SER A 82 8.25 -11.07 12.68
C SER A 82 8.41 -9.93 11.66
N LEU A 83 7.32 -9.53 10.99
CA LEU A 83 7.29 -8.47 9.98
C LEU A 83 6.78 -7.14 10.53
N ASN A 84 6.33 -7.09 11.79
CA ASN A 84 5.94 -5.87 12.48
C ASN A 84 6.98 -4.74 12.32
N PRO A 85 8.31 -4.98 12.44
CA PRO A 85 9.30 -3.94 12.18
C PRO A 85 9.31 -3.42 10.74
N LEU A 86 9.07 -4.29 9.75
CA LEU A 86 9.00 -3.90 8.34
C LEU A 86 7.73 -3.10 8.03
N ILE A 87 6.60 -3.49 8.62
CA ILE A 87 5.33 -2.76 8.50
C ILE A 87 5.47 -1.36 9.10
N LYS A 88 6.02 -1.25 10.33
CA LYS A 88 6.31 0.05 10.96
C LYS A 88 7.23 0.92 10.10
N LYS A 89 8.28 0.34 9.49
CA LYS A 89 9.17 1.06 8.57
C LYS A 89 8.47 1.56 7.31
N GLN A 90 7.59 0.75 6.71
CA GLN A 90 6.83 1.18 5.54
C GLN A 90 5.85 2.31 5.88
N ILE A 91 5.22 2.27 7.05
CA ILE A 91 4.36 3.33 7.56
C ILE A 91 5.18 4.62 7.72
N ALA A 92 6.30 4.54 8.45
CA ALA A 92 7.19 5.67 8.68
C ALA A 92 7.71 6.30 7.38
N ASN A 93 8.12 5.49 6.40
CA ASN A 93 8.57 5.98 5.09
C ASN A 93 7.48 6.74 4.34
N ARG A 94 6.20 6.37 4.49
CA ARG A 94 5.08 7.07 3.84
C ARG A 94 4.66 8.33 4.58
N LEU A 95 4.87 8.37 5.88
CA LEU A 95 4.57 9.53 6.73
C LEU A 95 5.78 10.45 6.90
N HIS A 96 6.89 10.17 6.20
CA HIS A 96 8.14 10.95 6.22
C HIS A 96 8.72 11.11 7.63
N TRP A 97 8.74 10.01 8.39
CA TRP A 97 9.31 9.97 9.73
C TRP A 97 10.75 9.45 9.70
N LYS A 98 11.65 10.17 10.38
CA LYS A 98 13.07 9.84 10.53
C LYS A 98 13.30 8.78 11.60
N SER A 99 12.60 8.89 12.72
CA SER A 99 12.58 7.92 13.81
C SER A 99 11.18 7.85 14.40
N TYR A 100 10.82 6.70 14.97
CA TYR A 100 9.48 6.46 15.48
C TYR A 100 9.52 5.43 16.61
N ASP A 101 8.73 5.66 17.64
CA ASP A 101 8.33 4.65 18.61
C ASP A 101 6.81 4.61 18.63
N ILE A 102 6.24 3.65 17.91
CA ILE A 102 4.81 3.54 17.67
C ILE A 102 4.29 2.15 18.00
N THR A 103 3.07 2.10 18.48
CA THR A 103 2.24 0.91 18.65
C THR A 103 1.10 0.95 17.64
N ILE A 104 0.79 -0.19 17.05
CA ILE A 104 -0.35 -0.36 16.14
C ILE A 104 -1.32 -1.30 16.86
N ARG A 105 -2.61 -0.99 16.85
CA ARG A 105 -3.65 -1.85 17.44
C ARG A 105 -4.88 -1.89 16.54
N GLY A 106 -5.56 -3.04 16.49
CA GLY A 106 -6.85 -3.16 15.80
C GLY A 106 -6.99 -4.46 15.03
N TYR A 107 -7.67 -4.41 13.89
CA TYR A 107 -7.86 -5.59 13.05
C TYR A 107 -7.85 -5.29 11.56
N VAL A 108 -7.54 -6.34 10.79
CA VAL A 108 -7.78 -6.43 9.35
C VAL A 108 -8.49 -7.74 9.06
N ARG A 109 -9.60 -7.69 8.32
CA ARG A 109 -10.42 -8.84 7.95
C ARG A 109 -10.54 -8.95 6.43
N GLU A 110 -10.34 -10.13 5.86
CA GLU A 110 -10.74 -10.39 4.47
C GLU A 110 -12.23 -10.73 4.39
N ASN A 111 -12.98 -9.97 3.60
CA ASN A 111 -14.44 -10.08 3.52
C ASN A 111 -14.89 -11.41 2.92
N LEU A 112 -14.12 -11.96 1.97
CA LEU A 112 -14.47 -13.21 1.30
C LEU A 112 -14.32 -14.44 2.21
N THR A 113 -13.27 -14.48 3.03
CA THR A 113 -12.94 -15.66 3.85
C THR A 113 -13.33 -15.49 5.32
N GLY A 114 -13.60 -14.26 5.77
CA GLY A 114 -13.81 -13.94 7.18
C GLY A 114 -12.52 -13.96 8.02
N THR A 115 -11.38 -14.27 7.42
CA THR A 115 -10.09 -14.35 8.12
C THR A 115 -9.76 -13.00 8.73
N THR A 116 -9.58 -12.98 10.06
CA THR A 116 -9.31 -11.75 10.83
C THR A 116 -7.92 -11.84 11.45
N ILE A 117 -7.14 -10.78 11.28
CA ILE A 117 -5.81 -10.59 11.86
C ILE A 117 -5.96 -9.51 12.92
N ASN A 118 -5.72 -9.87 14.17
CA ASN A 118 -5.65 -8.92 15.27
C ASN A 118 -4.23 -8.38 15.37
N ILE A 119 -4.12 -7.08 15.58
CA ILE A 119 -2.88 -6.31 15.64
C ILE A 119 -2.73 -5.73 17.03
#